data_AF-A0A1N6JSL1-F1
#
_entry.id   AF-A0A1N6JSL1-F1
#
_cell.length_a   1.000
_cell.length_b   1.000
_cell.length_c   1.000
_cell.angle_alpha   90.00
_cell.angle_beta   90.00
_cell.angle_gamma   90.00
#
_symmetry.space_group_name_H-M   'P 1'
#
loop_
_entity.id
_entity.type
_entity.pdbx_description
1 polymer ?
#
loop_
_entity_poly.entity_id
_entity_poly.type
_entity_poly.pdbx_seq_one_letter_code
_entity_poly.pdbx_strand_id
1 'polypeptide(L)'
;MKLPIICPSCDHTLNVSQMKCPSCATQVNGDYELPTLLKLSRDDQDFILNFFLSSGSIKEMAKQAELSYPTMRNKMDDLIEKVKKLQN
;
A
#
# COMPACT_ATOMS: atom_id res chain seq x y z
N MET A 1 13.97 8.94 1.72
CA MET A 1 13.63 9.06 0.28
C MET A 1 12.34 8.27 0.03
N LYS A 2 11.38 8.78 -0.73
CA LYS A 2 10.13 8.06 -1.06
C LYS A 2 10.35 7.27 -2.36
N LEU A 3 9.83 6.04 -2.43
CA LEU A 3 9.86 5.25 -3.66
C LEU A 3 8.90 5.90 -4.67
N PRO A 4 9.35 6.35 -5.85
CA PRO A 4 8.45 6.86 -6.88
C PRO A 4 7.71 5.69 -7.51
N ILE A 5 6.38 5.78 -7.54
CA ILE A 5 5.50 4.77 -8.16
C ILE A 5 4.78 5.32 -9.39
N ILE A 6 4.88 6.64 -9.63
CA ILE A 6 4.31 7.36 -10.77
C ILE A 6 5.46 8.02 -11.55
N CYS A 7 5.39 7.93 -12.87
CA CYS A 7 6.34 8.56 -13.77
C CYS A 7 6.16 10.09 -13.79
N PRO A 8 7.18 10.90 -13.43
CA PRO A 8 7.06 12.35 -13.38
C PRO A 8 6.91 13.02 -14.76
N SER A 9 7.05 12.26 -15.86
CA SER A 9 6.97 12.78 -17.22
C SER A 9 5.60 12.54 -17.88
N CYS A 10 4.86 11.51 -17.47
CA CYS A 10 3.62 11.10 -18.13
C CYS A 10 2.53 10.58 -17.20
N ASP A 11 2.73 10.65 -15.88
CA ASP A 11 1.78 10.25 -14.83
C ASP A 11 1.33 8.77 -14.85
N HIS A 12 1.96 7.92 -15.67
CA HIS A 12 1.72 6.48 -15.66
C HIS A 12 2.43 5.78 -14.50
N THR A 13 1.88 4.65 -14.06
CA THR A 13 2.51 3.77 -13.06
C THR A 13 3.85 3.24 -13.56
N LEU A 14 4.87 3.25 -12.70
CA LEU A 14 6.19 2.69 -13.00
C LEU A 14 6.22 1.17 -12.81
N ASN A 15 7.04 0.49 -13.63
CA ASN A 15 7.42 -0.91 -13.41
C ASN A 15 8.79 -1.01 -12.73
N VAL A 16 9.04 -2.13 -12.06
CA VAL A 16 10.34 -2.47 -11.48
C VAL A 16 11.22 -3.05 -12.58
N SER A 17 12.31 -2.36 -12.91
CA SER A 17 13.27 -2.80 -13.93
C SER A 17 14.43 -3.64 -13.37
N GLN A 18 14.77 -3.45 -12.09
CA GLN A 18 15.90 -4.08 -11.45
C GLN A 18 15.73 -4.23 -9.93
N MET A 19 16.13 -5.38 -9.40
CA MET A 19 16.28 -5.65 -7.96
C MET A 19 17.74 -5.97 -7.65
N LYS A 20 18.26 -5.47 -6.53
CA LYS A 20 19.64 -5.73 -6.08
C LYS A 20 19.64 -6.42 -4.72
N CYS A 21 20.31 -7.57 -4.64
CA CYS A 21 20.56 -8.25 -3.37
C CYS A 21 21.60 -7.47 -2.56
N PRO A 22 21.30 -7.00 -1.34
CA PRO A 22 22.27 -6.26 -0.52
C PRO A 22 23.39 -7.16 0.05
N SER A 23 23.19 -8.48 0.08
CA SER A 23 24.15 -9.43 0.65
C SER A 23 25.27 -9.84 -0.32
N CYS A 24 24.92 -10.15 -1.58
CA CYS A 24 25.88 -10.65 -2.59
C CYS A 24 25.97 -9.78 -3.85
N ALA A 25 25.30 -8.62 -3.88
CA ALA A 25 25.26 -7.69 -5.01
C ALA A 25 24.66 -8.24 -6.32
N THR A 26 24.10 -9.46 -6.33
CA THR A 26 23.35 -9.99 -7.48
C THR A 26 22.26 -9.03 -7.92
N GLN A 27 22.21 -8.75 -9.23
CA GLN A 27 21.18 -7.93 -9.85
C GLN A 27 20.23 -8.84 -10.64
N VAL A 28 18.94 -8.66 -10.40
CA VAL A 28 17.87 -9.34 -11.13
C VAL A 28 17.17 -8.28 -11.97
N ASN A 29 17.24 -8.40 -13.29
CA ASN A 29 16.63 -7.47 -14.23
C ASN A 29 15.40 -8.12 -14.87
N GLY A 30 14.38 -7.31 -15.15
CA GLY A 30 13.17 -7.75 -15.82
C GLY A 30 12.17 -6.60 -15.92
N ASP A 31 11.00 -6.88 -16.46
CA ASP A 31 9.88 -5.96 -16.45
C ASP A 31 8.82 -6.52 -15.50
N TYR A 32 8.80 -6.01 -14.27
CA TYR A 32 7.89 -6.49 -13.23
C TYR A 32 6.91 -5.40 -12.86
N GLU A 33 5.63 -5.74 -12.79
CA GLU A 33 4.65 -4.83 -12.21
C GLU A 33 4.95 -4.56 -10.73
N LEU A 34 4.69 -3.34 -10.29
CA LEU A 34 4.69 -3.02 -8.86
C LEU A 34 3.63 -3.88 -8.13
N PRO A 35 3.97 -4.52 -7.01
CA PRO A 35 3.01 -5.16 -6.14
C PRO A 35 1.85 -4.21 -5.78
N THR A 36 0.61 -4.73 -5.75
CA THR A 36 -0.60 -3.93 -5.47
C THR A 36 -0.48 -3.06 -4.22
N LEU A 37 0.12 -3.60 -3.15
CA LEU A 37 0.32 -2.86 -1.89
C LEU A 37 1.18 -1.60 -2.07
N LEU A 38 2.17 -1.64 -2.97
CA LEU A 38 3.02 -0.48 -3.27
C LEU A 38 2.34 0.55 -4.17
N LYS A 39 1.25 0.18 -4.87
CA LYS A 39 0.41 1.10 -5.65
C LYS A 39 -0.53 1.93 -4.75
N LEU A 40 -0.71 1.54 -3.49
CA LEU A 40 -1.52 2.28 -2.49
C LEU A 40 -0.74 3.45 -1.88
N SER A 41 -1.47 4.45 -1.38
CA SER A 41 -0.85 5.56 -0.63
C SER A 41 -0.19 5.06 0.67
N ARG A 42 0.70 5.86 1.26
CA ARG A 42 1.32 5.53 2.56
C ARG A 42 0.26 5.34 3.65
N ASP A 43 -0.71 6.24 3.72
CA ASP A 43 -1.78 6.19 4.72
C ASP A 43 -2.65 4.92 4.56
N ASP A 44 -2.86 4.47 3.32
CA ASP A 44 -3.56 3.23 3.03
C ASP A 44 -2.72 2.01 3.45
N GLN A 45 -1.41 2.02 3.17
CA GLN A 45 -0.49 0.96 3.62
C GLN A 45 -0.43 0.87 5.15
N ASP A 46 -0.32 2.02 5.83
CA ASP A 46 -0.28 2.10 7.30
C ASP A 46 -1.60 1.63 7.91
N PHE A 47 -2.74 1.94 7.28
CA PHE A 47 -4.03 1.40 7.67
C PHE A 47 -4.04 -0.14 7.64
N ILE A 48 -3.55 -0.74 6.54
CA ILE A 48 -3.50 -2.21 6.39
C ILE A 48 -2.63 -2.84 7.48
N LEU A 49 -1.45 -2.26 7.76
CA LEU A 49 -0.55 -2.73 8.81
C LEU A 49 -1.19 -2.63 10.18
N ASN A 50 -1.82 -1.49 10.51
CA ASN A 50 -2.49 -1.29 11.79
C ASN A 50 -3.70 -2.20 11.96
N PHE A 51 -4.44 -2.47 10.88
CA PHE A 51 -5.53 -3.44 10.88
C PHE A 51 -5.01 -4.85 11.20
N PHE A 52 -3.91 -5.26 10.57
CA PHE A 52 -3.25 -6.54 10.84
C PHE A 52 -2.77 -6.63 12.30
N LEU A 53 -2.08 -5.61 12.80
CA LEU A 53 -1.61 -5.54 14.19
C LEU A 53 -2.75 -5.52 15.21
N SER A 54 -3.92 -5.02 14.80
CA SER A 54 -5.15 -5.03 15.61
C SER A 54 -5.95 -6.33 15.48
N SER A 55 -5.37 -7.40 14.88
CA SER A 55 -6.05 -8.68 14.63
C SER A 55 -7.36 -8.52 13.84
N GLY A 56 -7.41 -7.54 12.94
CA GLY A 56 -8.59 -7.20 12.15
C GLY A 56 -9.69 -6.45 12.89
N SER A 57 -9.42 -5.91 14.08
CA SER A 57 -10.42 -5.19 14.86
C SER A 57 -10.52 -3.71 14.49
N ILE A 58 -11.52 -3.36 13.67
CA ILE A 58 -11.88 -1.97 13.36
C ILE A 58 -12.20 -1.18 14.63
N LYS A 59 -12.81 -1.84 15.63
CA LYS A 59 -13.18 -1.22 16.90
C LYS A 59 -11.94 -0.79 17.69
N GLU A 60 -10.92 -1.64 17.76
CA GLU A 60 -9.66 -1.29 18.42
C GLU A 60 -8.93 -0.19 17.67
N MET A 61 -8.90 -0.24 16.32
CA MET A 61 -8.33 0.84 15.52
C MET A 61 -9.03 2.18 15.77
N ALA A 62 -10.37 2.19 15.80
CA ALA A 62 -11.15 3.39 16.06
C ALA A 62 -10.84 3.97 17.44
N LYS A 63 -10.75 3.11 18.47
CA LYS A 63 -10.37 3.50 19.83
C LYS A 63 -8.96 4.08 19.89
N GLN A 64 -7.97 3.45 19.23
CA GLN A 64 -6.58 3.91 19.21
C GLN A 64 -6.42 5.25 18.47
N ALA A 65 -7.21 5.47 17.43
CA ALA A 65 -7.19 6.70 16.65
C ALA A 65 -8.08 7.82 17.22
N GLU A 66 -8.77 7.59 18.34
CA GLU A 66 -9.77 8.50 18.92
C GLU A 66 -10.87 8.90 17.91
N LEU A 67 -11.22 7.98 17.03
CA LEU A 67 -12.25 8.16 16.00
C LEU A 67 -13.51 7.34 16.31
N SER A 68 -14.63 7.77 15.73
CA SER A 68 -15.86 6.98 15.79
C SER A 68 -15.70 5.67 15.00
N TYR A 69 -16.35 4.60 15.46
CA TYR A 69 -16.41 3.35 14.70
C TYR A 69 -16.92 3.56 13.26
N PRO A 70 -18.01 4.33 13.01
CA PRO A 70 -18.43 4.65 11.64
C PRO A 70 -17.34 5.30 10.79
N THR A 71 -16.56 6.23 11.33
CA THR A 71 -15.46 6.89 10.61
C THR A 71 -14.39 5.89 10.20
N MET A 72 -13.98 5.03 11.13
CA MET A 72 -12.96 4.01 10.86
C MET A 72 -13.47 2.95 9.87
N ARG A 73 -14.76 2.60 9.96
CA ARG A 73 -15.41 1.67 9.05
C ARG A 73 -15.45 2.20 7.62
N ASN A 74 -15.88 3.45 7.43
CA ASN A 74 -15.89 4.09 6.12
C ASN A 74 -14.50 4.11 5.49
N LYS A 75 -13.46 4.42 6.28
CA LYS A 75 -12.06 4.38 5.81
C LYS A 75 -11.64 2.98 5.32
N MET A 76 -12.09 1.92 6.01
CA MET A 76 -11.84 0.55 5.58
C MET A 76 -12.56 0.22 4.27
N ASP A 77 -13.84 0.57 4.17
CA ASP A 77 -14.65 0.29 2.98
C ASP A 77 -14.10 1.04 1.75
N ASP A 78 -13.68 2.31 1.90
CA ASP A 78 -13.01 3.08 0.85
C ASP A 78 -11.71 2.41 0.37
N LEU A 79 -10.90 1.90 1.31
CA LEU A 79 -9.66 1.19 0.98
C LEU A 79 -9.93 -0.13 0.25
N ILE A 80 -10.96 -0.88 0.65
CA ILE A 80 -11.37 -2.11 -0.04
C ILE A 80 -11.72 -1.79 -1.51
N GLU A 81 -12.47 -0.72 -1.75
CA GLU A 81 -12.83 -0.31 -3.12
C GLU A 81 -11.62 0.14 -3.94
N LYS A 82 -10.65 0.83 -3.33
CA LYS A 82 -9.37 1.15 -3.99
C LYS A 82 -8.61 -0.12 -4.40
N VAL A 83 -8.52 -1.12 -3.51
CA VAL A 83 -7.80 -2.37 -3.80
C VAL A 83 -8.48 -3.14 -4.92
N LYS A 84 -9.82 -3.25 -4.92
CA LYS A 84 -10.56 -3.91 -6.01
C LYS A 84 -10.29 -3.27 -7.37
N LYS A 85 -10.21 -1.94 -7.44
CA LYS A 85 -9.88 -1.20 -8.68
C LYS A 85 -8.46 -1.45 -9.19
N LEU A 86 -7.53 -1.85 -8.32
CA LEU A 86 -6.15 -2.18 -8.68
C LEU A 86 -5.96 -3.65 -9.06
N GLN A 87 -6.94 -4.51 -8.79
CA GLN A 87 -6.92 -5.95 -9.12
C GLN A 87 -7.69 -6.28 -10.40
N ASN A 88 -8.53 -5.35 -10.88
CA ASN A 88 -9.27 -5.44 -12.14
C ASN A 88 -8.56 -4.65 -13.23
#